data_AF-A0A2Z5BSZ2-F1
#
_entry.id   AF-A0A2Z5BSZ2-F1
#
_cell.length_a   1.000
_cell.length_b   1.000
_cell.length_c   1.000
_cell.angle_alpha   90.00
_cell.angle_beta   90.00
_cell.angle_gamma   90.00
#
_symmetry.space_group_name_H-M   'P 1'
#
loop_
_entity.id
_entity.type
_entity.pdbx_description
1 polymer ?
#
loop_
_entity_poly.entity_id
_entity_poly.type
_entity_poly.pdbx_seq_one_letter_code
_entity_poly.pdbx_strand_id
1 'polypeptide(L)'
;MRLHRIIPAAALVSSMILLGGCSTITNLIGGDQAVRDADTGQVTESGKADAFTIKVGDCFNDQSGEQISDVPAVPCTDPHDNEVYYDLTMPAGDYPGDSAVTDAAEKGCGDAFSTFVGVPYEESTLEFSYLFPTKDSWEGADDRLISCIVYDRSGKVTGSLAGAAR
;
A
#
# COMPACT_ATOMS: atom_id res chain seq x y z
N MET A 1 79.41 -0.49 12.30
CA MET A 1 78.84 -0.15 10.98
C MET A 1 77.45 0.43 11.22
N ARG A 2 77.26 1.71 10.87
CA ARG A 2 75.99 2.44 11.05
C ARG A 2 74.89 1.80 10.22
N LEU A 3 73.66 1.77 10.72
CA LEU A 3 72.59 2.61 10.16
C LEU A 3 71.38 2.59 11.10
N HIS A 4 71.13 3.75 11.71
CA HIS A 4 69.83 4.09 12.27
C HIS A 4 68.87 4.29 11.08
N ARG A 5 67.68 3.68 11.14
CA ARG A 5 66.56 4.04 10.27
C ARG A 5 65.43 4.58 11.15
N ILE A 6 65.35 5.90 11.17
CA ILE A 6 64.23 6.70 11.64
C ILE A 6 63.23 6.73 10.48
N ILE A 7 61.96 6.36 10.70
CA ILE A 7 60.85 6.58 9.75
C ILE A 7 59.63 7.09 10.56
N PRO A 8 58.91 8.12 10.07
CA PRO A 8 58.26 9.13 10.90
C PRO A 8 56.82 8.80 11.32
N ALA A 9 56.35 9.55 12.32
CA ALA A 9 54.97 9.64 12.76
C ALA A 9 54.02 10.04 11.61
N ALA A 10 52.97 9.24 11.40
CA ALA A 10 51.78 9.67 10.68
C ALA A 10 50.63 9.71 11.70
N ALA A 11 50.16 10.92 12.00
CA ALA A 11 49.05 11.17 12.88
C ALA A 11 47.76 10.56 12.29
N LEU A 12 47.20 9.57 13.00
CA LEU A 12 45.87 9.04 12.70
C LEU A 12 44.83 10.07 13.12
N VAL A 13 44.44 10.94 12.19
CA VAL A 13 43.21 11.73 12.31
C VAL A 13 42.06 10.75 12.11
N SER A 14 41.55 10.17 13.21
CA SER A 14 40.34 9.35 13.18
C SER A 14 39.15 10.28 13.00
N SER A 15 38.68 10.43 11.76
CA SER A 15 37.38 11.04 11.45
C SER A 15 36.28 10.23 12.12
N MET A 16 35.72 10.77 13.21
CA MET A 16 34.44 10.34 13.75
C MET A 16 33.35 10.69 12.74
N ILE A 17 33.01 9.73 11.89
CA ILE A 17 31.79 9.76 11.09
C ILE A 17 30.64 9.56 12.07
N LEU A 18 29.94 10.65 12.39
CA LEU A 18 28.69 10.61 13.12
C LEU A 18 27.70 9.77 12.29
N LEU A 19 27.44 8.54 12.74
CA LEU A 19 26.31 7.71 12.30
C LEU A 19 25.02 8.38 12.78
N GLY A 20 24.59 9.41 12.05
CA GLY A 20 23.34 10.12 12.29
C GLY A 20 22.70 10.44 10.95
N GLY A 21 21.83 9.55 10.48
CA GLY A 21 20.92 9.82 9.36
C GLY A 21 20.88 8.75 8.27
N CYS A 22 20.45 7.53 8.60
CA CYS A 22 19.99 6.56 7.59
C CYS A 22 18.59 6.94 7.04
N SER A 23 18.41 8.20 6.61
CA SER A 23 17.11 8.67 6.09
C SER A 23 17.19 9.38 4.75
N THR A 24 18.37 9.46 4.10
CA THR A 24 18.52 10.23 2.85
C THR A 24 19.03 9.43 1.65
N ILE A 25 19.30 8.12 1.79
CA ILE A 25 19.81 7.31 0.68
C ILE A 25 18.67 6.71 -0.17
N THR A 26 17.43 6.70 0.34
CA THR A 26 16.28 6.05 -0.33
C THR A 26 15.77 6.82 -1.56
N ASN A 27 16.06 8.12 -1.70
CA ASN A 27 15.57 8.94 -2.83
C ASN A 27 16.34 8.80 -4.15
N LEU A 28 17.30 7.87 -4.26
CA LEU A 28 18.14 7.72 -5.46
C LEU A 28 17.73 6.55 -6.37
N ILE A 29 16.81 5.68 -5.93
CA ILE A 29 16.53 4.40 -6.61
C ILE A 29 15.04 4.06 -6.53
N GLY A 30 14.23 4.58 -7.45
CA GLY A 30 12.79 4.29 -7.56
C GLY A 30 11.92 5.44 -7.09
N GLY A 31 10.86 5.75 -7.84
CA GLY A 31 10.01 6.93 -7.61
C GLY A 31 9.44 6.99 -6.20
N ASP A 32 9.09 8.21 -5.77
CA ASP A 32 8.60 8.52 -4.41
C ASP A 32 7.62 7.44 -3.93
N GLN A 33 8.02 6.72 -2.89
CA GLN A 33 7.18 5.76 -2.18
C GLN A 33 6.28 6.52 -1.22
N ALA A 34 5.05 6.04 -1.03
CA ALA A 34 4.15 6.63 -0.05
C ALA A 34 4.75 6.51 1.36
N VAL A 35 4.72 7.61 2.11
CA VAL A 35 5.18 7.63 3.51
C VAL A 35 4.00 7.34 4.42
N ARG A 36 4.24 6.51 5.44
CA ARG A 36 3.23 6.12 6.42
C ARG A 36 3.62 6.57 7.81
N ASP A 37 2.61 6.94 8.58
CA ASP A 37 2.75 7.13 10.01
C ASP A 37 3.09 5.80 10.70
N ALA A 38 4.06 5.82 11.61
CA ALA A 38 4.55 4.61 12.26
C ALA A 38 3.58 4.04 13.30
N ASP A 39 2.73 4.89 13.88
CA ASP A 39 1.81 4.51 14.96
C ASP A 39 0.45 4.08 14.39
N THR A 40 -0.07 4.80 13.39
CA THR A 40 -1.40 4.54 12.79
C THR A 40 -1.33 3.68 11.53
N GLY A 41 -0.18 3.67 10.83
CA GLY A 41 -0.03 2.99 9.54
C GLY A 41 -0.65 3.72 8.35
N GLN A 42 -1.30 4.87 8.58
CA GLN A 42 -1.95 5.67 7.54
C GLN A 42 -0.93 6.36 6.64
N VAL A 43 -1.27 6.54 5.37
CA VAL A 43 -0.47 7.31 4.43
C VAL A 43 -0.51 8.80 4.79
N THR A 44 0.65 9.40 4.99
CA THR A 44 0.83 10.83 5.33
C THR A 44 1.47 11.64 4.23
N GLU A 45 2.18 10.98 3.30
CA GLU A 45 2.72 11.63 2.10
C GLU A 45 2.46 10.73 0.90
N SER A 46 2.04 11.36 -0.20
CA SER A 46 1.69 10.68 -1.43
C SER A 46 2.88 10.01 -2.09
N GLY A 47 2.63 8.86 -2.71
CA GLY A 47 3.64 8.13 -3.46
C GLY A 47 3.13 6.78 -3.94
N LYS A 48 4.02 5.96 -4.48
CA LYS A 48 3.70 4.59 -4.86
C LYS A 48 3.58 3.72 -3.61
N ALA A 49 2.52 2.91 -3.55
CA ALA A 49 2.37 1.85 -2.56
C ALA A 49 2.18 0.52 -3.28
N ASP A 50 2.86 -0.53 -2.86
CA ASP A 50 2.70 -1.86 -3.43
C ASP A 50 1.25 -2.35 -3.22
N ALA A 51 0.62 -2.79 -4.31
CA ALA A 51 -0.78 -3.24 -4.34
C ALA A 51 -1.04 -4.46 -3.44
N PHE A 52 -0.02 -5.28 -3.17
CA PHE A 52 -0.08 -6.40 -2.22
C PHE A 52 0.00 -5.95 -0.76
N THR A 53 0.29 -4.68 -0.50
CA THR A 53 0.52 -4.14 0.85
C THR A 53 -0.35 -2.94 1.21
N ILE A 54 -1.29 -2.58 0.34
CA ILE A 54 -2.34 -1.62 0.70
C ILE A 54 -3.15 -2.16 1.86
N LYS A 55 -3.63 -1.28 2.72
CA LYS A 55 -4.30 -1.63 3.96
C LYS A 55 -5.67 -0.98 4.02
N VAL A 56 -6.58 -1.59 4.77
CA VAL A 56 -7.83 -0.94 5.18
C VAL A 56 -7.56 0.47 5.72
N GLY A 57 -8.27 1.46 5.16
CA GLY A 57 -8.13 2.89 5.44
C GLY A 57 -7.13 3.62 4.53
N ASP A 58 -6.46 2.93 3.61
CA ASP A 58 -5.62 3.60 2.61
C ASP A 58 -6.46 4.19 1.48
N CYS A 59 -6.11 5.42 1.12
CA CYS A 59 -6.69 6.13 0.00
C CYS A 59 -5.71 6.21 -1.16
N PHE A 60 -6.21 6.02 -2.39
CA PHE A 60 -5.35 6.01 -3.58
C PHE A 60 -6.12 6.45 -4.82
N ASN A 61 -5.36 6.75 -5.87
CA ASN A 61 -5.89 7.14 -7.17
C ASN A 61 -5.81 6.00 -8.18
N ASP A 62 -6.69 6.03 -9.16
CA ASP A 62 -6.58 5.13 -10.30
C ASP A 62 -5.30 5.43 -11.10
N GLN A 63 -4.78 4.40 -11.76
CA GLN A 63 -3.71 4.53 -12.74
C GLN A 63 -4.04 3.75 -14.01
N SER A 64 -3.40 4.10 -15.11
CA SER A 64 -3.53 3.37 -16.38
C SER A 64 -2.69 2.08 -16.37
N GLY A 65 -3.32 0.92 -16.54
CA GLY A 65 -2.65 -0.38 -16.72
C GLY A 65 -3.59 -1.57 -16.43
N GLU A 66 -3.36 -2.73 -17.06
CA GLU A 66 -4.17 -3.95 -16.84
C GLU A 66 -3.74 -4.75 -15.62
N GLN A 67 -2.46 -4.66 -15.23
CA GLN A 67 -1.89 -5.29 -14.04
C GLN A 67 -1.31 -4.21 -13.13
N ILE A 68 -1.73 -4.19 -11.88
CA ILE A 68 -1.39 -3.16 -10.90
C ILE A 68 -0.41 -3.75 -9.89
N SER A 69 0.89 -3.43 -10.04
CA SER A 69 1.93 -3.78 -9.05
C SER A 69 1.98 -2.80 -7.88
N ASP A 70 1.62 -1.55 -8.14
CA ASP A 70 1.64 -0.46 -7.17
C ASP A 70 0.53 0.53 -7.47
N VAL A 71 -0.05 1.17 -6.47
CA VAL A 71 -1.05 2.24 -6.61
C VAL A 71 -0.48 3.60 -6.20
N PRO A 72 -0.93 4.71 -6.81
CA PRO A 72 -0.67 6.05 -6.32
C PRO A 72 -1.46 6.31 -5.02
N ALA A 73 -0.88 5.93 -3.89
CA ALA A 73 -1.45 6.18 -2.57
C ALA A 73 -1.26 7.64 -2.15
N VAL A 74 -2.27 8.17 -1.45
CA VAL A 74 -2.33 9.55 -0.99
C VAL A 74 -2.95 9.61 0.41
N PRO A 75 -2.67 10.65 1.22
CA PRO A 75 -3.44 10.88 2.43
C PRO A 75 -4.94 11.00 2.10
N CYS A 76 -5.80 10.38 2.90
CA CYS A 76 -7.26 10.48 2.67
C CYS A 76 -7.78 11.93 2.78
N THR A 77 -7.03 12.83 3.42
CA THR A 77 -7.34 14.27 3.46
C THR A 77 -7.10 14.97 2.13
N ASP A 78 -6.45 14.31 1.17
CA ASP A 78 -6.25 14.79 -0.19
C ASP A 78 -7.30 14.17 -1.12
N PRO A 79 -7.61 14.80 -2.26
CA PRO A 79 -8.53 14.24 -3.26
C PRO A 79 -8.05 12.87 -3.78
N HIS A 80 -8.90 11.86 -3.68
CA HIS A 80 -8.61 10.49 -4.11
C HIS A 80 -9.80 9.80 -4.77
N ASP A 81 -9.54 8.75 -5.54
CA ASP A 81 -10.59 7.98 -6.24
C ASP A 81 -11.14 6.85 -5.34
N ASN A 82 -10.27 6.22 -4.57
CA ASN A 82 -10.51 4.92 -3.95
C ASN A 82 -10.10 4.92 -2.48
N GLU A 83 -10.82 4.16 -1.66
CA GLU A 83 -10.41 3.80 -0.30
C GLU A 83 -10.57 2.29 -0.07
N VAL A 84 -9.57 1.64 0.52
CA VAL A 84 -9.67 0.24 0.93
C VAL A 84 -10.50 0.17 2.20
N TYR A 85 -11.57 -0.62 2.20
CA TYR A 85 -12.47 -0.69 3.36
C TYR A 85 -12.52 -2.04 4.06
N TYR A 86 -12.09 -3.11 3.37
CA TYR A 86 -12.13 -4.45 3.92
C TYR A 86 -11.10 -5.34 3.23
N ASP A 87 -10.50 -6.26 4.00
CA ASP A 87 -9.58 -7.26 3.51
C ASP A 87 -10.12 -8.65 3.84
N LEU A 88 -10.12 -9.53 2.85
CA LEU A 88 -10.47 -10.95 2.96
C LEU A 88 -9.28 -11.80 2.54
N THR A 89 -8.82 -12.70 3.40
CA THR A 89 -7.81 -13.69 3.04
C THR A 89 -8.46 -15.02 2.68
N MET A 90 -8.22 -15.51 1.46
CA MET A 90 -8.69 -16.82 1.03
C MET A 90 -7.94 -17.96 1.75
N PRO A 91 -8.55 -19.13 1.94
CA PRO A 91 -7.87 -20.29 2.51
C PRO A 91 -6.64 -20.71 1.70
N ALA A 92 -5.62 -21.21 2.39
CA ALA A 92 -4.46 -21.80 1.74
C ALA A 92 -4.83 -23.04 0.90
N GLY A 93 -4.08 -23.28 -0.18
CA GLY A 93 -4.28 -24.41 -1.09
C GLY A 93 -3.86 -24.07 -2.52
N ASP A 94 -4.19 -24.98 -3.45
CA ASP A 94 -4.01 -24.74 -4.89
C ASP A 94 -4.91 -23.60 -5.37
N TYR A 95 -4.52 -22.91 -6.44
CA TYR A 95 -5.31 -21.83 -7.01
C TYR A 95 -6.70 -22.34 -7.43
N PRO A 96 -7.81 -21.81 -6.86
CA PRO A 96 -9.14 -22.36 -7.09
C PRO A 96 -9.73 -21.94 -8.45
N GLY A 97 -9.05 -21.07 -9.19
CA GLY A 97 -9.50 -20.49 -10.45
C GLY A 97 -10.16 -19.13 -10.25
N ASP A 98 -10.07 -18.27 -11.28
CA ASP A 98 -10.50 -16.87 -11.21
C ASP A 98 -11.94 -16.72 -10.71
N SER A 99 -12.87 -17.53 -11.23
CA SER A 99 -14.28 -17.49 -10.84
C SER A 99 -14.48 -17.69 -9.34
N ALA A 100 -13.73 -18.61 -8.71
CA ALA A 100 -13.88 -18.87 -7.28
C ALA A 100 -13.32 -17.71 -6.43
N VAL A 101 -12.28 -17.04 -6.93
CA VAL A 101 -11.70 -15.86 -6.29
C VAL A 101 -12.66 -14.66 -6.41
N THR A 102 -13.19 -14.41 -7.60
CA THR A 102 -14.13 -13.29 -7.83
C THR A 102 -15.45 -13.48 -7.09
N ASP A 103 -16.00 -14.71 -7.05
CA ASP A 103 -17.22 -15.00 -6.27
C ASP A 103 -17.00 -14.75 -4.77
N ALA A 104 -15.82 -15.10 -4.25
CA ALA A 104 -15.46 -14.82 -2.86
C ALA A 104 -15.29 -13.32 -2.61
N ALA A 105 -14.71 -12.59 -3.56
CA ALA A 105 -14.53 -11.14 -3.47
C ALA A 105 -15.88 -10.41 -3.49
N GLU A 106 -16.74 -10.68 -4.47
CA GLU A 106 -18.07 -10.06 -4.57
C GLU A 106 -18.88 -10.25 -3.30
N LYS A 107 -18.91 -11.48 -2.79
CA LYS A 107 -19.62 -11.79 -1.55
C LYS A 107 -19.00 -11.10 -0.33
N GLY A 108 -17.69 -11.23 -0.15
CA GLY A 108 -17.00 -10.69 1.03
C GLY A 108 -17.05 -9.17 1.10
N CYS A 109 -16.80 -8.51 -0.03
CA CYS A 109 -16.87 -7.07 -0.16
C CYS A 109 -18.32 -6.58 0.04
N GLY A 110 -19.30 -7.18 -0.62
CA GLY A 110 -20.72 -6.83 -0.46
C GLY A 110 -21.21 -6.96 0.99
N ASP A 111 -20.86 -8.06 1.67
CA ASP A 111 -21.22 -8.29 3.07
C ASP A 111 -20.61 -7.23 4.02
N ALA A 112 -19.37 -6.80 3.75
CA ALA A 112 -18.66 -5.82 4.58
C ALA A 112 -19.07 -4.36 4.30
N PHE A 113 -19.61 -4.06 3.11
CA PHE A 113 -19.86 -2.71 2.62
C PHE A 113 -20.66 -1.85 3.61
N SER A 114 -21.82 -2.34 4.06
CA SER A 114 -22.71 -1.58 4.94
C SER A 114 -22.09 -1.26 6.30
N THR A 115 -21.23 -2.16 6.81
CA THR A 115 -20.51 -1.95 8.07
C THR A 115 -19.53 -0.79 7.94
N PHE A 116 -18.91 -0.63 6.78
CA PHE A 116 -17.98 0.46 6.53
C PHE A 116 -18.69 1.77 6.17
N VAL A 117 -19.57 1.77 5.16
CA VAL A 117 -20.19 2.99 4.63
C VAL A 117 -21.29 3.54 5.56
N GLY A 118 -21.97 2.67 6.31
CA GLY A 118 -23.05 3.03 7.23
C GLY A 118 -24.46 2.94 6.65
N VAL A 119 -24.61 2.57 5.37
CA VAL A 119 -25.89 2.27 4.70
C VAL A 119 -25.76 1.02 3.82
N PRO A 120 -26.85 0.30 3.51
CA PRO A 120 -26.82 -0.82 2.57
C PRO A 120 -26.31 -0.39 1.19
N TYR A 121 -25.65 -1.31 0.47
CA TYR A 121 -25.10 -1.05 -0.87
C TYR A 121 -26.19 -0.59 -1.86
N GLU A 122 -27.39 -1.19 -1.78
CA GLU A 122 -28.53 -0.87 -2.65
C GLU A 122 -29.11 0.54 -2.41
N GLU A 123 -28.81 1.15 -1.26
CA GLU A 123 -29.25 2.50 -0.88
C GLU A 123 -28.13 3.53 -1.03
N SER A 124 -26.92 3.09 -1.38
CA SER A 124 -25.70 3.89 -1.45
C SER A 124 -25.48 4.48 -2.84
N THR A 125 -24.94 5.69 -2.89
CA THR A 125 -24.39 6.32 -4.10
C THR A 125 -22.94 5.90 -4.36
N LEU A 126 -22.27 5.36 -3.34
CA LEU A 126 -20.95 4.75 -3.42
C LEU A 126 -21.03 3.35 -4.00
N GLU A 127 -19.97 2.98 -4.68
CA GLU A 127 -19.81 1.70 -5.36
C GLU A 127 -18.56 1.00 -4.83
N PHE A 128 -18.44 -0.31 -5.07
CA PHE A 128 -17.24 -1.05 -4.70
C PHE A 128 -16.62 -1.82 -5.86
N SER A 129 -15.32 -2.04 -5.74
CA SER A 129 -14.49 -2.91 -6.58
C SER A 129 -13.56 -3.71 -5.66
N TYR A 130 -12.68 -4.52 -6.23
CA TYR A 130 -11.76 -5.33 -5.47
C TYR A 130 -10.45 -5.58 -6.23
N LEU A 131 -9.33 -5.56 -5.50
CA LEU A 131 -8.11 -6.23 -5.93
C LEU A 131 -8.14 -7.67 -5.42
N PHE A 132 -7.65 -8.59 -6.23
CA PHE A 132 -7.70 -10.01 -5.94
C PHE A 132 -6.47 -10.72 -6.51
N PRO A 133 -6.06 -11.86 -5.93
CA PRO A 133 -4.88 -12.58 -6.39
C PRO A 133 -5.11 -13.16 -7.79
N THR A 134 -4.08 -13.08 -8.63
CA THR A 134 -4.04 -13.85 -9.88
C THR A 134 -3.43 -15.23 -9.60
N LYS A 135 -3.53 -16.15 -10.56
CA LYS A 135 -2.82 -17.43 -10.45
C LYS A 135 -1.31 -17.23 -10.20
N ASP A 136 -0.71 -16.27 -10.88
CA ASP A 136 0.73 -16.01 -10.78
C ASP A 136 1.11 -15.45 -9.41
N SER A 137 0.35 -14.51 -8.84
CA SER A 137 0.61 -14.04 -7.47
C SER A 137 0.30 -15.11 -6.43
N TRP A 138 -0.72 -15.94 -6.68
CA TRP A 138 -1.08 -17.04 -5.80
C TRP A 138 0.05 -18.07 -5.68
N GLU A 139 0.60 -18.52 -6.81
CA GLU A 139 1.65 -19.54 -6.85
C GLU A 139 3.04 -18.96 -6.56
N GLY A 140 3.31 -17.74 -7.02
CA GLY A 140 4.64 -17.11 -6.97
C GLY A 140 4.93 -16.28 -5.72
N ALA A 141 3.89 -15.70 -5.09
CA ALA A 141 4.02 -14.78 -3.96
C ALA A 141 3.20 -15.21 -2.73
N ASP A 142 2.55 -16.37 -2.77
CA ASP A 142 1.61 -16.84 -1.74
C ASP A 142 0.48 -15.84 -1.45
N ASP A 143 0.09 -15.07 -2.47
CA ASP A 143 -0.95 -14.05 -2.37
C ASP A 143 -2.35 -14.68 -2.32
N ARG A 144 -3.06 -14.40 -1.23
CA ARG A 144 -4.43 -14.87 -0.97
C ARG A 144 -5.36 -13.70 -0.63
N LEU A 145 -4.87 -12.46 -0.77
CA LEU A 145 -5.52 -11.28 -0.23
C LEU A 145 -6.46 -10.67 -1.27
N ILE A 146 -7.73 -10.54 -0.90
CA ILE A 146 -8.71 -9.73 -1.61
C ILE A 146 -8.85 -8.43 -0.81
N SER A 147 -8.61 -7.30 -1.46
CA SER A 147 -8.80 -5.96 -0.88
C SER A 147 -9.99 -5.28 -1.53
N CYS A 148 -11.03 -5.05 -0.74
CA CYS A 148 -12.27 -4.39 -1.15
C CYS A 148 -12.10 -2.88 -1.13
N ILE A 149 -12.50 -2.24 -2.22
CA ILE A 149 -12.29 -0.83 -2.49
C ILE A 149 -13.64 -0.15 -2.66
N VAL A 150 -13.83 1.01 -2.03
CA VAL A 150 -15.01 1.86 -2.19
C VAL A 150 -14.64 3.12 -2.95
N TYR A 151 -15.53 3.59 -3.81
CA TYR A 151 -15.34 4.79 -4.63
C TYR A 151 -16.68 5.49 -4.93
N ASP A 152 -16.60 6.74 -5.38
CA ASP A 152 -17.74 7.54 -5.80
C ASP A 152 -17.73 7.73 -7.33
N ARG A 153 -18.79 7.29 -8.02
CA ARG A 153 -18.92 7.47 -9.47
C ARG A 153 -19.00 8.93 -9.91
N SER A 154 -19.29 9.84 -8.99
CA SER A 154 -19.31 11.29 -9.22
C SER A 154 -17.91 11.89 -9.32
N GLY A 155 -16.87 11.14 -8.95
CA GLY A 155 -15.46 11.52 -9.03
C GLY A 155 -14.75 11.50 -7.68
N LYS A 156 -13.62 12.19 -7.59
CA LYS A 156 -12.76 12.20 -6.40
C LYS A 156 -13.48 12.69 -5.15
N VAL A 157 -13.11 12.09 -4.04
CA VAL A 157 -13.61 12.41 -2.70
C VAL A 157 -12.48 12.96 -1.82
N THR A 158 -12.83 13.54 -0.68
CA THR A 158 -11.86 14.03 0.29
C THR A 158 -12.35 13.67 1.70
N GLY A 159 -11.46 13.12 2.51
CA GLY A 159 -11.79 12.42 3.73
C GLY A 159 -12.11 10.94 3.48
N SER A 160 -12.07 10.14 4.55
CA SER A 160 -12.49 8.74 4.50
C SER A 160 -14.00 8.65 4.25
N LEU A 161 -14.40 7.62 3.51
CA LEU A 161 -15.76 7.18 3.23
C LEU A 161 -16.34 6.31 4.35
N ALA A 162 -15.56 5.98 5.38
CA ALA A 162 -16.04 5.29 6.57
C ALA A 162 -17.16 6.09 7.24
N GLY A 163 -18.35 5.49 7.35
CA GLY A 163 -19.53 6.11 7.94
C GLY A 163 -20.08 7.30 7.15
N ALA A 164 -19.76 7.43 5.86
CA ALA A 164 -20.23 8.54 5.02
C ALA A 164 -21.77 8.57 4.86
N ALA A 165 -22.43 7.42 5.03
CA ALA A 165 -23.89 7.26 5.00
C ALA A 165 -24.55 7.89 3.76
N ARG A 166 -23.99 7.63 2.58
CA ARG A 166 -24.42 8.20 1.30
C ARG A 166 -24.46 7.17 0.19
#